data_AF-A0A8S8XQF9-F1
#
_entry.id   AF-A0A8S8XQF9-F1
#
_cell.length_a   1.000
_cell.length_b   1.000
_cell.length_c   1.000
_cell.angle_alpha   90.00
_cell.angle_beta   90.00
_cell.angle_gamma   90.00
#
_symmetry.space_group_name_H-M   'P 1'
#
loop_
_entity.id
_entity.type
_entity.pdbx_description
1 polymer ?
#
loop_
_entity_poly.entity_id
_entity_poly.type
_entity_poly.pdbx_seq_one_letter_code
_entity_poly.pdbx_strand_id
1 'polypeptide(L)'
;MAKRLSKALRGKRRWIGVIVSAEIKSKQDALKSLEMLFTDSELGGIPRLTEYNQNQLSGGQSVAIIQVKLPDYHKVRNILDTKQEEHGKIFTSYTSSGKIRLVRERISLLE
;
A
#
# COMPACT_ATOMS: atom_id res chain seq x y z
N MET A 1 15.76 -2.32 26.47
CA MET A 1 14.55 -1.99 25.66
C MET A 1 14.80 -0.71 24.90
N ALA A 2 14.58 -0.69 23.58
CA ALA A 2 14.74 0.53 22.80
C ALA A 2 13.74 1.61 23.26
N LYS A 3 14.25 2.78 23.67
CA LYS A 3 13.43 3.88 24.18
C LYS A 3 12.51 4.38 23.05
N ARG A 4 11.20 4.30 23.25
CA ARG A 4 10.22 4.72 22.24
C ARG A 4 10.37 6.23 21.99
N LEU A 5 10.72 6.62 20.76
CA LEU A 5 10.89 8.02 20.37
C LEU A 5 9.67 8.87 20.79
N SER A 6 9.89 10.14 21.13
CA SER A 6 8.79 11.08 21.39
C SER A 6 7.93 11.27 20.14
N LYS A 7 6.68 11.73 20.30
CA LYS A 7 5.76 11.93 19.17
C LYS A 7 6.35 12.86 18.10
N ALA A 8 7.10 13.88 18.53
CA ALA A 8 7.75 14.85 17.64
C ALA A 8 8.93 14.24 16.85
N LEU A 9 9.64 13.28 17.45
CA LEU A 9 10.84 12.66 16.84
C LEU A 9 10.53 11.45 15.95
N ARG A 10 9.29 10.96 15.93
CA ARG A 10 8.92 9.85 15.04
C ARG A 10 8.67 10.35 13.62
N GLY A 11 9.23 9.65 12.64
CA GLY A 11 8.97 9.90 11.23
C GLY A 11 7.48 9.87 10.91
N LYS A 12 7.02 10.87 10.15
CA LYS A 12 5.63 10.97 9.67
C LYS A 12 5.40 9.98 8.53
N ARG A 13 4.26 9.31 8.56
CA ARG A 13 3.88 8.26 7.60
C ARG A 13 2.43 8.41 7.14
N ARG A 14 2.11 7.83 6.00
CA ARG A 14 0.74 7.60 5.53
C ARG A 14 0.52 6.11 5.33
N TRP A 15 -0.74 5.72 5.47
CA TRP A 15 -1.24 4.38 5.19
C TRP A 15 -2.12 4.48 3.96
N ILE A 16 -1.89 3.60 2.98
CA ILE A 16 -2.66 3.52 1.76
C ILE A 16 -3.24 2.11 1.68
N GLY A 17 -4.56 2.02 1.60
CA GLY A 17 -5.28 0.81 1.23
C GLY A 17 -5.28 0.67 -0.27
N VAL A 18 -4.86 -0.49 -0.75
CA VAL A 18 -4.79 -0.82 -2.17
C VAL A 18 -5.59 -2.09 -2.45
N ILE A 19 -6.23 -2.13 -3.61
CA ILE A 19 -6.82 -3.34 -4.18
C ILE A 19 -5.74 -4.00 -5.03
N VAL A 20 -5.57 -5.29 -4.85
CA VAL A 20 -4.58 -6.12 -5.52
C VAL A 20 -5.28 -7.02 -6.52
N SER A 21 -4.78 -7.05 -7.76
CA SER A 21 -5.31 -7.90 -8.84
C SER A 21 -5.40 -9.38 -8.40
N ALA A 22 -6.41 -10.09 -8.91
CA ALA A 22 -6.61 -11.51 -8.69
C ALA A 22 -5.46 -12.40 -9.25
N GLU A 23 -4.60 -11.82 -10.09
CA GLU A 23 -3.36 -12.47 -10.58
C GLU A 23 -2.38 -12.78 -9.43
N ILE A 24 -2.38 -11.96 -8.37
CA ILE A 24 -1.49 -12.14 -7.23
C ILE A 24 -2.14 -13.08 -6.22
N LYS A 25 -1.61 -14.31 -6.17
CA LYS A 25 -2.15 -15.38 -5.30
C LYS A 25 -1.43 -15.53 -3.97
N SER A 26 -0.37 -14.78 -3.71
CA SER A 26 0.35 -14.87 -2.45
C SER A 26 0.85 -13.51 -1.97
N LYS A 27 1.03 -13.39 -0.66
CA LYS A 27 1.63 -12.20 -0.03
C LYS A 27 3.07 -11.97 -0.51
N GLN A 28 3.83 -13.04 -0.77
CA GLN A 28 5.20 -12.99 -1.25
C GLN A 28 5.26 -12.40 -2.67
N ASP A 29 4.32 -12.78 -3.53
CA ASP A 29 4.23 -12.23 -4.88
C ASP A 29 3.81 -10.76 -4.82
N ALA A 30 2.86 -10.41 -3.94
CA ALA A 30 2.49 -9.01 -3.70
C ALA A 30 3.70 -8.17 -3.24
N LEU A 31 4.55 -8.70 -2.35
CA LEU A 31 5.78 -8.04 -1.92
C LEU A 31 6.73 -7.79 -3.08
N LYS A 32 7.02 -8.82 -3.88
CA LYS A 32 7.92 -8.72 -5.04
C LYS A 32 7.39 -7.72 -6.06
N SER A 33 6.10 -7.80 -6.40
CA SER A 33 5.48 -6.86 -7.34
C SER A 33 5.49 -5.43 -6.82
N LEU A 34 5.32 -5.24 -5.51
CA LEU A 34 5.41 -3.91 -4.89
C LEU A 34 6.84 -3.37 -4.95
N GLU A 35 7.84 -4.18 -4.65
CA GLU A 35 9.25 -3.80 -4.76
C GLU A 35 9.57 -3.40 -6.20
N MET A 36 9.26 -4.26 -7.19
CA MET A 36 9.49 -3.99 -8.61
C MET A 36 8.82 -2.69 -9.09
N LEU A 37 7.60 -2.40 -8.64
CA LEU A 37 6.88 -1.17 -9.02
C LEU A 37 7.60 0.11 -8.57
N PHE A 38 8.31 0.04 -7.45
CA PHE A 38 8.96 1.17 -6.79
C PHE A 38 10.50 1.13 -6.88
N THR A 39 11.13 0.10 -7.45
CA THR A 39 12.59 0.00 -7.59
C THR A 39 13.18 1.23 -8.29
N ASP A 40 12.61 1.64 -9.42
CA ASP A 40 13.13 2.76 -10.22
C ASP A 40 12.53 4.12 -9.83
N SER A 41 11.94 4.21 -8.63
CA SER A 41 11.31 5.45 -8.17
C SER A 41 12.19 6.21 -7.19
N GLU A 42 12.30 7.53 -7.39
CA GLU A 42 13.03 8.43 -6.48
C GLU A 42 12.24 8.69 -5.19
N LEU A 43 12.09 7.66 -4.35
CA LEU A 43 11.45 7.74 -3.04
C LEU A 43 12.52 7.67 -1.95
N GLY A 44 12.25 8.31 -0.81
CA GLY A 44 13.08 8.15 0.38
C GLY A 44 13.05 6.74 0.99
N GLY A 45 12.29 5.81 0.41
CA GLY A 45 12.27 4.39 0.75
C GLY A 45 11.09 3.66 0.10
N ILE A 46 11.23 2.35 -0.12
CA ILE A 46 10.19 1.52 -0.72
C ILE A 46 8.96 1.46 0.21
N PRO A 47 7.73 1.62 -0.33
CA PRO A 47 6.50 1.38 0.42
C PRO A 47 6.50 0.00 1.08
N ARG A 48 6.22 -0.06 2.38
CA ARG A 48 6.20 -1.33 3.12
C ARG A 48 4.82 -1.97 3.07
N LEU A 49 4.70 -3.18 2.56
CA LEU A 49 3.48 -3.99 2.71
C LEU A 49 3.31 -4.38 4.18
N THR A 50 2.20 -3.95 4.79
CA THR A 50 1.95 -4.17 6.22
C THR A 50 0.87 -5.20 6.48
N GLU A 51 -0.19 -5.16 5.69
CA GLU A 51 -1.31 -6.12 5.74
C GLU A 51 -1.64 -6.56 4.33
N TYR A 52 -2.06 -7.82 4.21
CA TYR A 52 -2.47 -8.45 2.97
C TYR A 52 -3.58 -9.45 3.30
N ASN A 53 -4.77 -9.23 2.76
CA ASN A 53 -5.93 -10.10 2.91
C ASN A 53 -6.27 -10.67 1.54
N GLN A 54 -6.09 -11.97 1.41
CA GLN A 54 -6.24 -12.67 0.15
C GLN A 54 -7.72 -12.90 -0.18
N ASN A 55 -8.09 -12.74 -1.46
CA ASN A 55 -9.41 -13.02 -2.01
C ASN A 55 -10.56 -12.38 -1.20
N GLN A 56 -10.34 -11.16 -0.70
CA GLN A 56 -11.32 -10.44 0.10
C GLN A 56 -12.43 -9.82 -0.76
N LEU A 57 -12.33 -9.75 -2.08
CA LEU A 57 -13.39 -9.20 -2.92
C LEU A 57 -14.00 -10.30 -3.78
N SER A 58 -15.28 -10.16 -4.14
CA SER A 58 -16.04 -11.17 -4.90
C SER A 58 -15.42 -11.53 -6.26
N GLY A 59 -14.57 -10.69 -6.82
CA GLY A 59 -13.80 -10.95 -8.05
C GLY A 59 -12.48 -11.73 -7.86
N GLY A 60 -12.24 -12.30 -6.68
CA GLY A 60 -10.96 -12.95 -6.34
C GLY A 60 -9.81 -11.97 -6.12
N GLN A 61 -10.10 -10.67 -6.10
CA GLN A 61 -9.12 -9.63 -5.80
C GLN A 61 -8.79 -9.64 -4.31
N SER A 62 -7.56 -9.28 -4.01
CA SER A 62 -7.07 -9.16 -2.64
C SER A 62 -7.03 -7.70 -2.22
N VAL A 63 -6.94 -7.42 -0.93
CA VAL A 63 -6.71 -6.06 -0.44
C VAL A 63 -5.47 -6.02 0.42
N ALA A 64 -4.78 -4.89 0.38
CA ALA A 64 -3.56 -4.71 1.14
C ALA A 64 -3.45 -3.30 1.71
N ILE A 65 -2.64 -3.17 2.76
CA ILE A 65 -2.28 -1.88 3.33
C ILE A 65 -0.78 -1.70 3.21
N ILE A 66 -0.37 -0.63 2.54
CA ILE A 66 1.02 -0.20 2.44
C ILE A 66 1.29 1.01 3.33
N GLN A 67 2.46 1.02 3.95
CA GLN A 67 2.98 2.14 4.71
C GLN A 67 3.97 2.93 3.86
N VAL A 68 3.78 4.24 3.77
CA VAL A 68 4.67 5.16 3.03
C VAL A 68 5.17 6.26 3.95
N LYS A 69 6.34 6.82 3.66
CA LYS A 69 6.77 8.07 4.29
C LYS A 69 5.85 9.20 3.81
N LEU A 70 5.57 10.18 4.67
CA LEU A 70 4.67 11.28 4.30
C LEU A 70 5.16 12.11 3.09
N PRO A 71 6.47 12.44 2.95
CA PRO A 71 6.97 13.09 1.74
C PRO A 71 6.77 12.22 0.48
N ASP A 72 6.94 10.91 0.68
CA ASP A 72 6.62 9.78 -0.20
C ASP A 72 5.26 9.83 -0.90
N TYR A 73 4.26 10.32 -0.15
CA TYR A 73 2.87 9.97 -0.36
C TYR A 73 2.34 10.33 -1.75
N HIS A 74 2.60 11.56 -2.21
CA HIS A 74 2.09 12.02 -3.50
C HIS A 74 2.73 11.27 -4.67
N LYS A 75 4.05 11.02 -4.61
CA LYS A 75 4.74 10.24 -5.63
C LYS A 75 4.22 8.80 -5.69
N VAL A 76 4.05 8.16 -4.54
CA VAL A 76 3.52 6.78 -4.45
C VAL A 76 2.10 6.72 -5.01
N ARG A 77 1.23 7.68 -4.63
CA ARG A 77 -0.13 7.72 -5.14
C ARG A 77 -0.17 7.88 -6.65
N ASN A 78 0.62 8.82 -7.19
CA ASN A 78 0.70 9.02 -8.63
C ASN A 78 1.16 7.74 -9.33
N ILE A 79 2.20 7.06 -8.83
CA ILE A 79 2.68 5.79 -9.42
C ILE A 79 1.59 4.71 -9.45
N LEU A 80 0.81 4.56 -8.37
CA LEU A 80 -0.30 3.61 -8.31
C LEU A 80 -1.41 3.96 -9.32
N ASP A 81 -1.59 5.25 -9.61
CA ASP A 81 -2.63 5.73 -10.50
C ASP A 81 -2.21 5.66 -12.00
N THR A 82 -0.96 6.04 -12.34
CA THR A 82 -0.46 6.16 -13.73
C THR A 82 0.38 5.00 -14.27
N LYS A 83 1.27 4.36 -13.48
CA LYS A 83 2.20 3.34 -14.03
C LYS A 83 1.54 2.03 -14.48
N GLN A 84 0.21 1.96 -14.46
CA GLN A 84 -0.54 0.73 -14.71
C GLN A 84 -1.66 0.90 -15.76
N GLU A 85 -1.62 1.96 -16.57
CA GLU A 85 -2.58 2.13 -17.68
C GLU A 85 -2.30 1.19 -18.87
N GLU A 86 -1.08 0.67 -19.00
CA GLU A 86 -0.76 -0.39 -19.97
C GLU A 86 -1.02 -1.76 -19.32
N HIS A 87 -2.20 -2.34 -19.60
CA HIS A 87 -2.60 -3.73 -19.32
C HIS A 87 -2.08 -4.37 -18.00
N GLY A 88 -2.94 -4.42 -16.96
CA GLY A 88 -2.71 -5.27 -15.77
C GLY A 88 -2.42 -4.47 -14.49
N LYS A 89 -3.44 -3.74 -13.99
CA LYS A 89 -3.36 -3.02 -12.71
C LYS A 89 -3.18 -3.98 -11.53
N ILE A 90 -1.92 -4.32 -11.21
CA ILE A 90 -1.58 -5.16 -10.04
C ILE A 90 -2.00 -4.48 -8.73
N PHE A 91 -1.80 -3.16 -8.59
CA PHE A 91 -2.11 -2.40 -7.37
C PHE A 91 -2.88 -1.12 -7.70
N THR A 92 -4.13 -1.05 -7.25
CA THR A 92 -4.96 0.16 -7.40
C THR A 92 -5.13 0.85 -6.06
N SER A 93 -4.88 2.16 -5.98
CA SER A 93 -5.15 2.93 -4.76
C SER A 93 -6.65 3.01 -4.49
N TYR A 94 -7.08 2.65 -3.28
CA TYR A 94 -8.48 2.75 -2.87
C TYR A 94 -8.70 3.85 -1.84
N THR A 95 -7.92 3.85 -0.75
CA THR A 95 -8.09 4.84 0.32
C THR A 95 -6.77 5.16 0.99
N SER A 96 -6.67 6.30 1.68
CA SER A 96 -5.49 6.62 2.47
C SER A 96 -5.82 7.43 3.72
N SER A 97 -4.98 7.31 4.75
CA SER A 97 -5.11 8.04 6.01
C SER A 97 -3.78 8.13 6.76
N GLY A 98 -3.70 9.04 7.74
CA GLY A 98 -2.59 9.06 8.71
C GLY A 98 -2.71 7.99 9.79
N LYS A 99 -3.87 7.33 9.89
CA LYS A 99 -4.18 6.31 10.89
C LYS A 99 -4.56 5.01 10.19
N ILE A 100 -3.82 3.94 10.44
CA ILE A 100 -4.10 2.62 9.86
C ILE A 100 -5.52 2.13 10.18
N ARG A 101 -6.02 2.43 11.39
CA ARG A 101 -7.38 2.12 11.82
C ARG A 101 -8.44 2.63 10.84
N LEU A 102 -8.30 3.88 10.37
CA LEU A 102 -9.25 4.47 9.41
C LEU A 102 -9.14 3.86 8.02
N VAL A 103 -7.96 3.35 7.64
CA VAL A 103 -7.79 2.63 6.37
C VAL A 103 -8.49 1.27 6.46
N ARG A 104 -8.27 0.54 7.55
CA ARG A 104 -8.93 -0.76 7.80
C ARG A 104 -10.45 -0.64 7.79
N GLU A 105 -10.99 0.36 8.51
CA GLU A 105 -12.44 0.61 8.55
C GLU A 105 -13.05 0.86 7.17
N ARG A 106 -12.33 1.55 6.28
CA ARG A 106 -12.80 1.79 4.92
C ARG A 106 -12.64 0.56 4.04
N ILE A 107 -11.57 -0.21 4.21
CA ILE A 107 -11.38 -1.48 3.50
C ILE A 107 -12.44 -2.49 3.91
N SER A 108 -12.85 -2.55 5.18
CA SER A 108 -13.93 -3.44 5.62
C SER A 108 -15.31 -3.07 5.07
N LEU A 109 -15.46 -1.94 4.39
CA LEU A 109 -16.68 -1.54 3.69
C LEU A 109 -16.65 -1.90 2.20
N LEU A 110 -15.58 -2.53 1.71
CA LEU A 110 -15.47 -2.97 0.31
C LEU A 110 -16.28 -4.24 -0.02
N GLU A 111 -17.06 -4.74 0.93
CA GLU A 111 -18.01 -5.84 0.77
C GLU A 111 -19.39 -5.43 1.28
#